data_AF-C3Z2U4-F1
#
_entry.id   AF-C3Z2U4-F1
#
_cell.length_a   1.000
_cell.length_b   1.000
_cell.length_c   1.000
_cell.angle_alpha   90.00
_cell.angle_beta   90.00
_cell.angle_gamma   90.00
#
_symmetry.space_group_name_H-M   'P 1'
#
loop_
_entity.id
_entity.type
_entity.pdbx_description
1 polymer ?
#
loop_
_entity_poly.entity_id
_entity_poly.type
_entity_poly.pdbx_seq_one_letter_code
_entity_poly.pdbx_strand_id
1 'polypeptide(L)'
;MLQLKRISWVLKDIWFHLKRCAITNRAGNSSQYRQLQLFRHEMQHFVGVMQGYVSNQIIHVSWQEFCKELRENVHSLDELHQRHAEYLNKAIFRSLLSRKAGPVMKVITDIFTVILKFRIQLVSHSWQFDETRNEAIHLAYPNMASSFHAFQKYSEFLYRVVKKLVARGYQPHLEDFLLRLSFNNYYQDV
;
A
#
# COMPACT_ATOMS: atom_id res chain seq x y z
N MET A 1 -9.74 6.20 -1.73
CA MET A 1 -9.00 6.84 -0.59
C MET A 1 -9.35 6.25 0.78
N LEU A 2 -10.63 5.98 1.10
CA LEU A 2 -11.02 5.42 2.42
C LEU A 2 -10.36 4.08 2.73
N GLN A 3 -10.31 3.15 1.77
CA GLN A 3 -9.62 1.86 1.94
C GLN A 3 -8.15 2.04 2.30
N LEU A 4 -7.43 2.93 1.60
CA LEU A 4 -6.02 3.20 1.87
C LEU A 4 -5.78 3.81 3.26
N LYS A 5 -6.67 4.72 3.70
CA LYS A 5 -6.64 5.24 5.09
C LYS A 5 -6.90 4.12 6.11
N ARG A 6 -7.87 3.23 5.84
CA ARG A 6 -8.16 2.07 6.70
C ARG A 6 -6.95 1.15 6.84
N ILE A 7 -6.27 0.82 5.75
CA ILE A 7 -5.08 -0.04 5.81
C ILE A 7 -3.93 0.62 6.58
N SER A 8 -3.69 1.92 6.36
CA SER A 8 -2.70 2.67 7.13
C SER A 8 -3.01 2.68 8.63
N TRP A 9 -4.29 2.83 9.00
CA TRP A 9 -4.72 2.71 10.40
C TRP A 9 -4.52 1.29 10.94
N VAL A 10 -4.85 0.25 10.18
CA VAL A 10 -4.65 -1.16 10.57
C VAL A 10 -3.17 -1.46 10.84
N LEU A 11 -2.25 -0.95 10.04
CA LEU A 11 -0.82 -1.15 10.26
C LEU A 11 -0.30 -0.42 11.51
N LYS A 12 -0.90 0.72 11.86
CA LYS A 12 -0.64 1.39 13.16
C LYS A 12 -1.20 0.55 14.32
N ASP A 13 -2.41 0.03 14.19
CA ASP A 13 -3.05 -0.85 15.18
C ASP A 13 -2.21 -2.13 15.43
N ILE A 14 -1.73 -2.77 14.36
CA ILE A 14 -0.79 -3.91 14.44
C ILE A 14 0.45 -3.53 15.26
N TRP A 15 1.04 -2.35 15.01
CA TRP A 15 2.20 -1.89 15.75
C TRP A 15 1.93 -1.69 17.24
N PHE A 16 0.82 -1.03 17.58
CA PHE A 16 0.42 -0.87 18.98
C PHE A 16 0.18 -2.22 19.65
N HIS A 17 -0.46 -3.16 18.95
CA HIS A 17 -0.69 -4.51 19.45
C HIS A 17 0.63 -5.24 19.72
N LEU A 18 1.56 -5.26 18.76
CA LEU A 18 2.88 -5.86 18.93
C LEU A 18 3.67 -5.19 20.06
N LYS A 19 3.63 -3.85 20.18
CA LYS A 19 4.31 -3.13 21.26
C LYS A 19 3.76 -3.55 22.64
N ARG A 20 2.44 -3.70 22.75
CA ARG A 20 1.79 -4.18 23.99
C ARG A 20 2.22 -5.62 24.31
N CYS A 21 2.20 -6.52 23.33
CA CYS A 21 2.61 -7.92 23.53
C CYS A 21 4.07 -8.07 23.93
N ALA A 22 4.96 -7.20 23.46
CA ALA A 22 6.36 -7.20 23.88
C ALA A 22 6.51 -6.94 25.39
N ILE A 23 5.69 -6.05 25.95
CA ILE A 23 5.71 -5.71 27.37
C ILE A 23 5.01 -6.79 28.20
N THR A 24 3.78 -7.17 27.83
CA THR A 24 2.96 -8.08 28.65
C THR A 24 3.45 -9.52 28.62
N ASN A 25 3.91 -10.00 27.46
CA ASN A 25 4.24 -11.41 27.25
C ASN A 25 5.76 -11.63 27.12
N ARG A 26 6.58 -10.60 27.43
CA ARG A 26 8.04 -10.58 27.24
C ARG A 26 8.48 -11.05 25.84
N ALA A 27 7.63 -10.83 24.84
CA ALA A 27 7.84 -11.32 23.48
C ALA A 27 8.95 -10.56 22.72
N GLY A 28 9.51 -9.48 23.29
CA GLY A 28 10.53 -8.65 22.64
C GLY A 28 11.79 -9.42 22.20
N ASN A 29 12.16 -10.48 22.93
CA ASN A 29 13.33 -11.29 22.59
C ASN A 29 13.02 -12.41 21.58
N SER A 30 11.74 -12.68 21.30
CA SER A 30 11.33 -13.74 20.38
C SER A 30 11.84 -13.47 18.96
N SER A 31 12.33 -14.53 18.32
CA SER A 31 12.68 -14.52 16.90
C SER A 31 11.46 -14.17 16.03
N GLN A 32 10.30 -14.75 16.34
CA GLN A 32 9.04 -14.52 15.64
C GLN A 32 8.60 -13.05 15.76
N TYR A 33 8.75 -12.45 16.94
CA TYR A 33 8.41 -11.04 17.15
C TYR A 33 9.19 -10.10 16.22
N ARG A 34 10.51 -10.30 16.14
CA ARG A 34 11.38 -9.53 15.26
C ARG A 34 10.98 -9.69 13.79
N GLN A 35 10.67 -10.91 13.37
CA GLN A 35 10.21 -11.18 11.99
C GLN A 35 8.86 -10.49 11.70
N LEU A 36 7.89 -10.53 12.62
CA LEU A 36 6.61 -9.83 12.44
C LEU A 36 6.76 -8.32 12.35
N GLN A 37 7.71 -7.71 13.07
CA GLN A 37 8.02 -6.29 12.94
C GLN A 37 8.57 -5.95 11.55
N LEU A 38 9.45 -6.79 11.01
CA LEU A 38 9.96 -6.62 9.64
C LEU A 38 8.84 -6.73 8.60
N PHE A 39 7.99 -7.75 8.71
CA PHE A 39 6.83 -7.92 7.82
C PHE A 39 5.92 -6.69 7.84
N ARG A 40 5.60 -6.19 9.03
CA ARG A 40 4.78 -4.99 9.21
C ARG A 40 5.45 -3.75 8.62
N HIS A 41 6.76 -3.59 8.78
CA HIS A 41 7.50 -2.46 8.22
C HIS A 41 7.45 -2.45 6.69
N GLU A 42 7.62 -3.60 6.06
CA GLU A 42 7.56 -3.71 4.60
C GLU A 42 6.15 -3.42 4.05
N MET A 43 5.11 -3.98 4.68
CA MET A 43 3.71 -3.65 4.34
C MET A 43 3.42 -2.15 4.53
N GLN A 44 3.99 -1.53 5.57
CA GLN A 44 3.87 -0.10 5.84
C GLN A 44 4.56 0.75 4.79
N HIS A 45 5.75 0.36 4.35
CA HIS A 45 6.46 1.02 3.26
C HIS A 45 5.60 1.04 1.99
N PHE A 46 5.09 -0.12 1.57
CA PHE A 46 4.23 -0.24 0.40
C PHE A 46 3.00 0.69 0.47
N VAL A 47 2.29 0.69 1.60
CA VAL A 47 1.10 1.53 1.81
C VAL A 47 1.48 3.01 1.83
N GLY A 48 2.64 3.36 2.40
CA GLY A 48 3.17 4.72 2.41
C GLY A 48 3.47 5.24 1.00
N VAL A 49 4.12 4.43 0.16
CA VAL A 49 4.40 4.76 -1.24
C VAL A 49 3.10 4.99 -2.01
N MET A 50 2.11 4.10 -1.83
CA MET A 50 0.77 4.26 -2.42
C MET A 50 0.07 5.55 -1.98
N GLN A 51 0.14 5.89 -0.69
CA GLN A 51 -0.41 7.13 -0.16
C GLN A 51 0.28 8.36 -0.74
N GLY A 52 1.60 8.34 -0.83
CA GLY A 52 2.40 9.39 -1.43
C GLY A 52 2.04 9.62 -2.90
N TYR A 53 1.89 8.55 -3.68
CA TYR A 53 1.45 8.64 -5.07
C TYR A 53 0.07 9.29 -5.20
N VAL A 54 -0.91 8.82 -4.43
CA VAL A 54 -2.27 9.37 -4.45
C VAL A 54 -2.28 10.86 -4.07
N SER A 55 -1.56 11.24 -3.03
CA SER A 55 -1.50 12.62 -2.57
C SER A 55 -0.80 13.54 -3.58
N ASN A 56 0.34 13.13 -4.11
CA ASN A 56 1.16 13.98 -4.96
C ASN A 56 0.62 14.00 -6.40
N GLN A 57 0.44 12.85 -7.03
CA GLN A 57 0.11 12.79 -8.45
C GLN A 57 -1.38 13.05 -8.72
N ILE A 58 -2.27 12.58 -7.85
CA ILE A 58 -3.71 12.71 -8.07
C ILE A 58 -4.21 14.02 -7.48
N ILE A 59 -4.02 14.25 -6.19
CA ILE A 59 -4.59 15.41 -5.51
C ILE A 59 -3.82 16.68 -5.89
N HIS A 60 -2.50 16.70 -5.70
CA HIS A 60 -1.73 17.93 -5.87
C HIS A 60 -1.50 18.31 -7.34
N VAL A 61 -0.91 17.43 -8.15
CA VAL A 61 -0.58 17.74 -9.55
C VAL A 61 -1.84 18.00 -10.39
N SER A 62 -2.87 17.16 -10.30
CA SER A 62 -4.10 17.37 -11.09
C SER A 62 -4.84 18.65 -10.69
N TRP A 63 -4.80 19.03 -9.42
CA TRP A 63 -5.38 20.29 -8.94
C TRP A 63 -4.60 21.50 -9.45
N GLN A 64 -3.27 21.45 -9.40
CA GLN A 64 -2.43 22.52 -9.93
C GLN A 64 -2.63 22.73 -11.44
N GLU A 65 -2.70 21.64 -12.20
CA GLU A 65 -3.02 21.69 -13.63
C GLU A 65 -4.39 22.35 -13.85
N PHE A 66 -5.41 21.94 -13.11
CA PHE A 66 -6.74 22.54 -13.23
C PHE A 66 -6.75 24.03 -12.86
N CYS A 67 -6.09 24.44 -11.77
CA CYS A 67 -5.96 25.86 -11.42
C CYS A 67 -5.26 26.68 -12.50
N LYS A 68 -4.26 26.11 -13.19
CA LYS A 68 -3.59 26.78 -14.31
C LYS A 68 -4.53 26.95 -15.49
N GLU A 69 -5.24 25.88 -15.87
CA GLU A 69 -6.24 25.91 -16.95
C GLU A 69 -7.35 26.92 -16.69
N LEU A 70 -7.82 27.01 -15.44
CA LEU A 70 -8.83 27.99 -15.03
C LEU A 70 -8.36 29.44 -15.20
N ARG A 71 -7.07 29.71 -15.01
CA ARG A 71 -6.52 31.08 -15.14
C ARG A 71 -6.26 31.48 -16.58
N GLU A 72 -5.82 30.53 -17.40
CA GLU A 72 -5.30 30.81 -18.73
C GLU A 72 -6.36 30.64 -19.84
N ASN A 73 -7.31 29.72 -19.67
CA ASN A 73 -8.09 29.17 -20.79
C ASN A 73 -9.61 29.10 -20.53
N VAL A 74 -10.12 29.76 -19.50
CA VAL A 74 -11.56 29.77 -19.19
C VAL A 74 -12.09 31.20 -19.26
N HIS A 75 -12.98 31.43 -20.22
CA HIS A 75 -13.62 32.71 -20.48
C HIS A 75 -15.15 32.62 -20.49
N SER A 76 -15.70 31.40 -20.40
CA SER A 76 -17.14 31.15 -20.33
C SER A 76 -17.51 30.08 -19.30
N LEU A 77 -18.80 30.04 -18.95
CA LEU A 77 -19.34 29.07 -18.02
C LEU A 77 -19.34 27.64 -18.59
N ASP A 78 -19.51 27.49 -19.91
CA ASP A 78 -19.43 26.21 -20.60
C ASP A 78 -18.00 25.67 -20.61
N GLU A 79 -17.00 26.52 -20.86
CA GLU A 79 -15.59 26.15 -20.77
C GLU A 79 -15.20 25.74 -19.35
N LEU A 80 -15.70 26.45 -18.34
CA LEU A 80 -15.51 26.08 -16.94
C LEU A 80 -16.03 24.66 -16.66
N HIS A 81 -17.26 24.37 -17.11
CA HIS A 81 -17.88 23.07 -16.92
C HIS A 81 -17.08 21.96 -17.63
N GLN A 82 -16.63 22.20 -18.86
CA GLN A 82 -15.81 21.26 -19.62
C GLN A 82 -14.47 20.98 -18.93
N ARG A 83 -13.73 22.02 -18.52
CA ARG A 83 -12.42 21.87 -17.87
C ARG A 83 -12.53 21.16 -16.51
N HIS A 84 -13.62 21.40 -15.78
CA HIS A 84 -13.89 20.67 -14.55
C HIS A 84 -14.15 19.17 -14.81
N ALA A 85 -14.94 18.84 -15.84
CA ALA A 85 -15.16 17.44 -16.23
C ALA A 85 -13.86 16.74 -16.66
N GLU A 86 -12.99 17.45 -17.41
CA GLU A 86 -11.67 16.94 -17.78
C GLU A 86 -10.75 16.73 -16.57
N TYR A 87 -10.76 17.65 -15.60
CA TYR A 87 -10.04 17.48 -14.34
C TYR A 87 -10.47 16.21 -13.59
N LEU A 88 -11.77 15.98 -13.44
CA LEU A 88 -12.29 14.77 -12.79
C LEU A 88 -11.91 13.50 -13.55
N ASN A 89 -12.05 13.51 -14.88
CA ASN A 89 -11.66 12.37 -15.72
C ASN A 89 -10.16 12.08 -15.62
N LYS A 90 -9.31 13.11 -15.62
CA LYS A 90 -7.86 12.98 -15.41
C LYS A 90 -7.56 12.40 -14.01
N ALA A 91 -8.19 12.92 -12.96
CA ALA A 91 -8.00 12.43 -11.60
C ALA A 91 -8.41 10.94 -11.46
N ILE A 92 -9.55 10.55 -12.03
CA ILE A 92 -10.02 9.15 -12.05
C ILE A 92 -9.02 8.27 -12.83
N PHE A 93 -8.56 8.73 -13.99
CA PHE A 93 -7.59 7.99 -14.79
C PHE A 93 -6.25 7.79 -14.05
N ARG A 94 -5.71 8.85 -13.43
CA ARG A 94 -4.46 8.82 -12.63
C ARG A 94 -4.57 7.96 -11.38
N SER A 95 -5.78 7.84 -10.82
CA SER A 95 -6.03 7.00 -9.65
C SER A 95 -6.02 5.49 -9.92
N LEU A 96 -5.74 5.08 -11.16
CA LEU A 96 -5.82 3.70 -11.64
C LEU A 96 -7.23 3.10 -11.47
N LEU A 97 -8.25 3.93 -11.17
CA LEU A 97 -9.66 3.52 -11.06
C LEU A 97 -10.38 3.42 -12.41
N SER A 98 -9.65 3.56 -13.52
CA SER A 98 -10.25 3.40 -14.85
C SER A 98 -10.60 1.93 -15.12
N ARG A 99 -11.66 1.67 -15.90
CA ARG A 99 -12.04 0.30 -16.31
C ARG A 99 -10.86 -0.46 -16.96
N LYS A 100 -10.00 0.24 -17.71
CA LYS A 100 -8.80 -0.32 -18.34
C LYS A 100 -7.72 -0.75 -17.34
N ALA A 101 -7.70 -0.14 -16.15
CA ALA A 101 -6.79 -0.47 -15.05
C ALA A 101 -7.42 -1.42 -14.01
N GLY A 102 -8.59 -2.00 -14.30
CA GLY A 102 -9.29 -2.95 -13.43
C GLY A 102 -8.40 -4.09 -12.90
N PRO A 103 -7.56 -4.74 -13.71
CA PRO A 103 -6.64 -5.77 -13.22
C PRO A 103 -5.65 -5.26 -12.17
N VAL A 104 -5.13 -4.04 -12.33
CA VAL A 104 -4.20 -3.42 -11.37
C VAL A 104 -4.91 -3.13 -10.05
N MET A 105 -6.13 -2.58 -10.11
CA MET A 105 -6.94 -2.32 -8.91
C MET A 105 -7.32 -3.60 -8.17
N LYS A 106 -7.54 -4.71 -8.89
CA LYS A 106 -7.78 -6.02 -8.26
C LYS A 106 -6.57 -6.44 -7.43
N VAL A 107 -5.36 -6.37 -8.00
CA VAL A 107 -4.12 -6.71 -7.27
C VAL A 107 -3.94 -5.83 -6.04
N ILE A 108 -4.19 -4.51 -6.14
CA ILE A 108 -4.12 -3.60 -4.99
C ILE A 108 -5.13 -4.01 -3.90
N THR A 109 -6.33 -4.39 -4.30
CA THR A 109 -7.38 -4.84 -3.36
C THR A 109 -7.01 -6.18 -2.71
N ASP A 110 -6.41 -7.09 -3.45
CA ASP A 110 -5.91 -8.38 -2.94
C ASP A 110 -4.79 -8.15 -1.92
N ILE A 111 -3.85 -7.23 -2.21
CA ILE A 111 -2.81 -6.80 -1.27
C ILE A 111 -3.41 -6.26 0.03
N PHE A 112 -4.40 -5.36 -0.05
CA PHE A 112 -5.07 -4.83 1.13
C PHE A 112 -5.80 -5.91 1.93
N THR A 113 -6.43 -6.86 1.24
CA THR A 113 -7.11 -8.00 1.88
C THR A 113 -6.12 -8.87 2.63
N VAL A 114 -4.93 -9.12 2.07
CA VAL A 114 -3.87 -9.86 2.75
C VAL A 114 -3.39 -9.13 4.02
N ILE A 115 -3.22 -7.81 3.98
CA ILE A 115 -2.85 -7.02 5.17
C ILE A 115 -3.93 -7.11 6.26
N LEU A 116 -5.21 -7.05 5.88
CA LEU A 116 -6.32 -7.24 6.81
C LEU A 116 -6.34 -8.65 7.42
N LYS A 117 -6.08 -9.68 6.61
CA LYS A 117 -5.98 -11.07 7.06
C LYS A 117 -4.83 -11.25 8.06
N PHE A 118 -3.68 -10.64 7.79
CA PHE A 118 -2.54 -10.63 8.71
C PHE A 118 -2.92 -10.05 10.08
N ARG A 119 -3.65 -8.93 10.12
CA ARG A 119 -4.16 -8.36 11.38
C ARG A 119 -5.06 -9.34 12.13
N ILE A 120 -6.02 -9.96 11.43
CA ILE A 120 -6.98 -10.88 12.06
C ILE A 120 -6.23 -12.07 12.69
N GLN A 121 -5.24 -12.63 11.98
CA GLN A 121 -4.41 -13.71 12.47
C GLN A 121 -3.58 -13.31 13.70
N LEU A 122 -3.01 -12.10 13.70
CA LEU A 122 -2.26 -11.58 14.85
C LEU A 122 -3.13 -11.43 16.10
N VAL A 123 -4.37 -10.97 15.95
CA VAL A 123 -5.27 -10.76 17.09
C VAL A 123 -5.98 -12.04 17.54
N SER A 124 -6.00 -13.08 16.68
CA SER A 124 -6.72 -14.33 16.94
C SER A 124 -6.19 -15.16 18.11
N HIS A 125 -4.91 -15.03 18.44
CA HIS A 125 -4.26 -15.80 19.50
C HIS A 125 -3.40 -14.87 20.36
N SER A 126 -3.24 -15.22 21.64
CA SER A 126 -2.24 -14.58 22.50
C SER A 126 -0.86 -15.22 22.30
N TRP A 127 0.19 -14.48 22.70
CA TRP A 127 1.53 -15.05 22.79
C TRP A 127 1.58 -16.02 23.98
N GLN A 128 2.26 -17.14 23.80
CA GLN A 128 2.49 -18.14 24.82
C GLN A 128 3.99 -18.29 25.06
N PHE A 129 4.38 -18.57 26.29
CA PHE A 129 5.78 -18.82 26.62
C PHE A 129 6.10 -20.29 26.40
N ASP A 130 7.10 -20.58 25.58
CA ASP A 130 7.60 -21.94 25.36
C ASP A 130 8.81 -22.18 26.26
N GLU A 131 8.64 -23.03 27.27
CA GLU A 131 9.69 -23.38 28.22
C GLU A 131 10.87 -24.12 27.57
N THR A 132 10.63 -24.85 26.47
CA THR A 132 11.67 -25.63 25.79
C THR A 132 12.63 -24.74 24.99
N ARG A 133 12.11 -23.64 24.44
CA ARG A 133 12.85 -22.67 23.63
C ARG A 133 13.23 -21.41 24.40
N ASN A 134 12.71 -21.24 25.61
CA ASN A 134 12.86 -20.05 26.44
C ASN A 134 12.48 -18.76 25.69
N GLU A 135 11.49 -18.85 24.79
CA GLU A 135 11.02 -17.74 23.96
C GLU A 135 9.49 -17.66 23.92
N ALA A 136 8.95 -16.46 23.71
CA ALA A 136 7.52 -16.31 23.45
C ALA A 136 7.20 -16.72 22.01
N ILE A 137 6.22 -17.59 21.83
CA ILE A 137 5.75 -18.06 20.54
C ILE A 137 4.32 -17.62 20.28
N HIS A 138 3.98 -17.44 19.00
CA HIS A 138 2.63 -17.15 18.56
C HIS A 138 2.11 -18.30 17.70
N LEU A 139 1.04 -18.97 18.13
CA LEU A 139 0.52 -20.17 17.46
C LEU A 139 0.13 -19.92 15.99
N ALA A 140 -0.43 -18.75 15.68
CA ALA A 140 -0.76 -18.38 14.30
C ALA A 140 0.42 -17.80 13.49
N TYR A 141 1.67 -17.89 13.99
CA TYR A 141 2.84 -17.38 13.28
C TYR A 141 3.01 -17.93 11.84
N PRO A 142 2.87 -19.25 11.58
CA PRO A 142 2.99 -19.79 10.23
C PRO A 142 1.95 -19.20 9.26
N ASN A 143 0.75 -18.91 9.75
CA ASN A 143 -0.33 -18.32 8.96
C ASN A 143 -0.03 -16.84 8.62
N MET A 144 0.57 -16.10 9.56
CA MET A 144 1.03 -14.73 9.34
C MET A 144 2.18 -14.67 8.35
N ALA A 145 3.17 -15.56 8.48
CA ALA A 145 4.28 -15.67 7.53
C ALA A 145 3.79 -16.02 6.12
N SER A 146 2.86 -16.98 6.01
CA SER A 146 2.22 -17.32 4.73
C SER A 146 1.47 -16.14 4.11
N SER A 147 0.75 -15.34 4.92
CA SER A 147 0.08 -14.13 4.44
C SER A 147 1.10 -13.07 3.98
N PHE A 148 2.21 -12.92 4.69
CA PHE A 148 3.28 -12.02 4.27
C PHE A 148 3.92 -12.45 2.93
N HIS A 149 4.19 -13.74 2.73
CA HIS A 149 4.68 -14.23 1.44
C HIS A 149 3.66 -14.02 0.30
N ALA A 150 2.37 -14.16 0.57
CA ALA A 150 1.34 -13.80 -0.40
C ALA A 150 1.38 -12.30 -0.74
N PHE A 151 1.56 -11.44 0.28
CA PHE A 151 1.76 -10.01 0.09
C PHE A 151 2.97 -9.73 -0.82
N GLN A 152 4.13 -10.35 -0.56
CA GLN A 152 5.33 -10.17 -1.37
C GLN A 152 5.09 -10.54 -2.84
N LYS A 153 4.47 -11.71 -3.09
CA LYS A 153 4.12 -12.16 -4.45
C LYS A 153 3.20 -11.18 -5.18
N TYR A 154 2.16 -10.68 -4.50
CA TYR A 154 1.26 -9.70 -5.11
C TYR A 154 1.93 -8.35 -5.35
N SER A 155 2.80 -7.91 -4.44
CA SER A 155 3.54 -6.65 -4.59
C SER A 155 4.52 -6.70 -5.75
N GLU A 156 5.24 -7.82 -5.90
CA GLU A 156 6.13 -8.07 -7.03
C GLU A 156 5.35 -8.15 -8.35
N PHE A 157 4.22 -8.87 -8.36
CA PHE A 157 3.34 -8.92 -9.52
C PHE A 157 2.83 -7.54 -9.92
N LEU A 158 2.41 -6.73 -8.95
CA LEU A 158 1.99 -5.35 -9.18
C LEU A 158 3.12 -4.53 -9.81
N TYR A 159 4.33 -4.60 -9.26
CA TYR A 159 5.50 -3.92 -9.81
C TYR A 159 5.74 -4.30 -11.27
N ARG A 160 5.72 -5.61 -11.59
CA ARG A 160 5.89 -6.12 -12.97
C ARG A 160 4.80 -5.62 -13.91
N VAL A 161 3.54 -5.59 -13.47
CA VAL A 161 2.41 -5.09 -14.28
C VAL A 161 2.56 -3.60 -14.54
N VAL A 162 2.85 -2.80 -13.51
CA VAL A 162 2.99 -1.34 -13.67
C VAL A 162 4.22 -1.00 -14.53
N LYS A 163 5.33 -1.73 -14.40
CA LYS A 163 6.50 -1.59 -15.28
C LYS A 163 6.17 -1.86 -16.74
N LYS A 164 5.38 -2.90 -17.04
CA LYS A 164 4.90 -3.18 -18.40
C LYS A 164 3.96 -2.10 -18.94
N LEU A 165 3.13 -1.50 -18.09
CA LEU A 165 2.25 -0.40 -18.47
C LEU A 165 3.05 0.84 -18.85
N VAL A 166 4.01 1.23 -18.01
CA VAL A 166 4.93 2.34 -18.26
C VAL A 166 5.72 2.14 -19.56
N ALA A 167 6.27 0.96 -19.78
CA ALA A 167 7.03 0.64 -21.00
C ALA A 167 6.19 0.76 -22.30
N ARG A 168 4.85 0.70 -22.19
CA ARG A 168 3.91 0.92 -23.30
C ARG A 168 3.45 2.38 -23.43
N GLY A 169 4.06 3.29 -22.66
CA GLY A 169 3.69 4.71 -22.61
C GLY A 169 2.43 5.01 -21.77
N TYR A 170 1.97 4.06 -20.95
CA TYR A 170 0.82 4.29 -20.08
C TYR A 170 1.25 5.13 -18.89
N GLN A 171 0.91 6.43 -18.92
CA GLN A 171 1.05 7.41 -17.83
C GLN A 171 2.50 7.61 -17.32
N PRO A 172 3.20 8.71 -17.71
CA PRO A 172 4.59 8.93 -17.29
C PRO A 172 4.78 9.07 -15.77
N HIS A 173 3.77 9.53 -15.03
CA HIS A 173 3.83 9.64 -13.57
C HIS A 173 3.86 8.29 -12.83
N LEU A 174 3.60 7.17 -13.53
CA LEU A 174 3.79 5.83 -12.95
C LEU A 174 5.28 5.47 -12.83
N GLU A 175 6.18 6.15 -13.54
CA GLU A 175 7.64 5.97 -13.36
C GLU A 175 8.09 6.39 -11.97
N ASP A 176 7.67 7.58 -11.50
CA ASP A 176 7.93 8.06 -10.13
C ASP A 176 7.35 7.09 -9.08
N PHE A 177 6.17 6.52 -9.34
CA PHE A 177 5.59 5.48 -8.49
C PHE A 177 6.46 4.22 -8.45
N LEU A 178 6.93 3.73 -9.60
CA LEU A 178 7.79 2.54 -9.67
C LEU A 178 9.12 2.76 -8.95
N LEU A 179 9.75 3.93 -9.13
CA LEU A 179 11.01 4.27 -8.47
C LEU A 179 10.88 4.24 -6.95
N ARG A 180 9.80 4.80 -6.41
CA ARG A 180 9.51 4.77 -4.97
C ARG A 180 9.15 3.37 -4.48
N LEU A 181 8.47 2.59 -5.29
CA LEU A 181 8.08 1.22 -4.94
C LEU A 181 9.29 0.28 -4.90
N SER A 182 10.21 0.39 -5.87
CA SER A 182 11.47 -0.36 -5.94
C SER A 182 12.66 0.37 -5.32
N PHE A 183 12.42 1.20 -4.29
CA PHE A 183 13.51 1.89 -3.61
C PHE A 183 14.56 0.89 -3.11
N ASN A 184 15.85 1.22 -3.24
CA ASN A 184 16.98 0.31 -3.01
C ASN A 184 16.94 -1.00 -3.81
N ASN A 185 16.43 -0.96 -5.04
CA ASN A 185 16.44 -2.11 -5.94
C ASN A 185 15.71 -3.34 -5.38
N TYR A 186 14.72 -3.12 -4.50
CA TYR A 186 14.00 -4.19 -3.80
C TYR A 186 13.41 -5.26 -4.74
N TYR A 187 13.09 -4.89 -5.99
CA TYR A 187 12.57 -5.80 -7.02
C TYR A 187 13.57 -6.11 -8.15
N GLN A 188 14.86 -5.75 -8.04
CA GLN A 188 15.84 -6.01 -9.11
C GLN A 188 16.37 -7.44 -9.13
N ASP A 189 16.36 -8.16 -8.00
CA ASP A 189 16.84 -9.54 -7.89
C ASP A 189 15.74 -10.60 -8.12
N VAL A 190 14.61 -10.23 -8.75
CA VAL A 190 13.44 -11.12 -8.96
C VAL A 190 12.97 -11.22 -10.40
#